data_AF-A0A2C9LDI0-F1
#
_entry.id   AF-A0A2C9LDI0-F1
#
_cell.length_a   1.000
_cell.length_b   1.000
_cell.length_c   1.000
_cell.angle_alpha   90.00
_cell.angle_beta   90.00
_cell.angle_gamma   90.00
#
_symmetry.space_group_name_H-M   'P 1'
#
loop_
_entity.id
_entity.type
_entity.pdbx_description
1 polymer ?
#
loop_
_entity_poly.entity_id
_entity_poly.type
_entity_poly.pdbx_seq_one_letter_code
_entity_poly.pdbx_strand_id
1 'polypeptide(L)'
;MKAWRLTTNSIEAISFTVPRVKTEFFQDDLYPDTRVSWEATLTAEEWLAGKDKPHRLMSMKPSDMTALSNAPVEAPKMKNLKVLTLTRIKLMNKRKK
;
A
#
# COMPACT_ATOMS: atom_id res chain seq x y z
N MET A 1 -1.08 -7.15 -6.83
CA MET A 1 -1.87 -7.72 -7.95
C MET A 1 -1.05 -8.82 -8.62
N LYS A 2 -1.68 -9.86 -9.16
CA LYS A 2 -1.01 -10.90 -9.95
C LYS A 2 -1.65 -10.99 -11.33
N ALA A 3 -0.84 -11.20 -12.35
CA ALA A 3 -1.28 -11.54 -13.70
C ALA A 3 -0.61 -12.84 -14.14
N TRP A 4 -1.21 -13.49 -15.12
CA TRP A 4 -0.67 -14.70 -15.73
C TRP A 4 -0.42 -14.42 -17.20
N ARG A 5 0.83 -14.59 -17.64
CA ARG A 5 1.23 -14.43 -19.03
C ARG A 5 1.26 -15.80 -19.68
N LEU A 6 0.46 -15.97 -20.73
CA LEU A 6 0.55 -17.13 -21.59
C LEU A 6 1.72 -16.95 -22.58
N THR A 7 2.59 -17.96 -22.67
CA THR A 7 3.62 -18.08 -23.69
C THR A 7 3.32 -19.29 -24.58
N THR A 8 4.14 -19.55 -25.60
CA THR A 8 3.96 -20.70 -26.50
C THR A 8 3.87 -22.03 -25.74
N ASN A 9 4.66 -22.20 -24.67
CA ASN A 9 4.82 -23.48 -23.99
C ASN A 9 4.62 -23.41 -22.46
N SER A 10 4.23 -22.26 -21.90
CA SER A 10 4.10 -22.08 -20.45
C SER A 10 3.12 -20.99 -20.05
N ILE A 11 2.72 -21.01 -18.79
CA ILE A 11 2.02 -19.89 -18.13
C ILE A 11 2.95 -19.36 -17.05
N GLU A 12 3.27 -18.08 -17.12
CA GLU A 12 4.18 -17.41 -16.20
C GLU A 12 3.42 -16.46 -15.27
N ALA A 13 3.71 -16.53 -13.97
CA ALA A 13 3.16 -15.61 -12.99
C ALA A 13 3.91 -14.27 -13.01
N ILE A 14 3.16 -13.17 -13.11
CA ILE A 14 3.69 -11.81 -13.00
C ILE A 14 3.07 -11.17 -11.76
N SER A 15 3.93 -10.69 -10.84
CA SER A 15 3.50 -10.00 -9.62
C SER A 15 3.77 -8.51 -9.71
N PHE A 16 2.78 -7.71 -9.33
CA PHE A 16 2.90 -6.26 -9.19
C PHE A 16 2.84 -5.90 -7.72
N THR A 17 3.89 -5.21 -7.26
CA THR A 17 4.10 -4.82 -5.86
C THR A 17 4.28 -3.31 -5.77
N VAL A 18 3.55 -2.68 -4.87
CA VAL A 18 3.73 -1.25 -4.54
C VAL A 18 4.85 -1.15 -3.49
N PRO A 19 5.92 -0.38 -3.72
CA PRO A 19 6.97 -0.20 -2.71
C PRO A 19 6.43 0.55 -1.48
N ARG A 20 6.66 0.00 -0.27
CA ARG A 20 6.18 0.58 0.99
C ARG A 20 7.29 0.60 2.04
N VAL A 21 7.23 1.60 2.93
CA VAL A 21 8.21 1.80 4.00
C VAL A 21 7.85 1.00 5.26
N LYS A 22 6.57 0.93 5.61
CA LYS A 22 6.06 0.25 6.80
C LYS A 22 5.34 -1.04 6.43
N THR A 23 6.09 -2.08 6.09
CA THR A 23 5.54 -3.36 5.59
C THR A 23 4.94 -4.24 6.69
N GLU A 24 5.16 -3.90 7.96
CA GLU A 24 4.65 -4.59 9.14
C GLU A 24 3.18 -4.28 9.46
N PHE A 25 2.63 -3.20 8.89
CA PHE A 25 1.21 -2.86 9.00
C PHE A 25 0.43 -3.31 7.77
N PHE A 26 -0.84 -3.64 7.96
CA PHE A 26 -1.75 -3.94 6.87
C PHE A 26 -2.04 -2.66 6.08
N GLN A 27 -1.78 -2.69 4.78
CA GLN A 27 -1.93 -1.53 3.89
C GLN A 27 -3.40 -1.37 3.47
N ASP A 28 -4.24 -0.85 4.36
CA ASP A 28 -5.68 -0.65 4.13
C ASP A 28 -5.98 0.38 3.03
N ASP A 29 -5.03 1.29 2.75
CA ASP A 29 -5.07 2.19 1.59
C ASP A 29 -4.94 1.45 0.25
N LEU A 30 -4.22 0.32 0.23
CA LEU A 30 -4.07 -0.53 -0.96
C LEU A 30 -5.12 -1.64 -1.03
N TYR A 31 -5.69 -2.02 0.10
CA TYR A 31 -6.58 -3.17 0.25
C TYR A 31 -7.89 -2.76 0.94
N PRO A 32 -8.74 -1.94 0.29
CA PRO A 32 -10.05 -1.60 0.83
C PRO A 32 -10.97 -2.83 0.90
N ASP A 33 -12.09 -2.68 1.60
CA ASP A 33 -13.12 -3.72 1.67
C ASP A 33 -13.54 -4.15 0.26
N THR A 34 -13.35 -5.44 -0.01
CA THR A 34 -13.42 -6.03 -1.35
C THR A 34 -14.67 -6.88 -1.49
N ARG A 35 -15.22 -6.94 -2.70
CA ARG A 35 -16.43 -7.73 -3.00
C ARG A 35 -16.17 -9.21 -2.75
N VAL A 36 -17.13 -9.86 -2.09
CA VAL A 36 -17.18 -11.31 -1.99
C VAL A 36 -17.52 -11.87 -3.37
N SER A 37 -16.56 -12.52 -4.04
CA SER A 37 -16.72 -12.96 -5.43
C SER A 37 -17.39 -14.33 -5.58
N TRP A 38 -17.47 -15.11 -4.51
CA TRP A 38 -18.04 -16.46 -4.52
C TRP A 38 -19.50 -16.52 -4.05
N GLU A 39 -20.04 -15.42 -3.52
CA GLU A 39 -21.44 -15.33 -3.10
C GLU A 39 -22.24 -14.54 -4.15
N ALA A 40 -23.37 -15.10 -4.57
CA ALA A 40 -24.29 -14.39 -5.45
C ALA A 40 -25.02 -13.29 -4.67
N THR A 41 -24.97 -12.06 -5.17
CA THR A 41 -25.67 -10.91 -4.57
C THR A 41 -27.19 -11.01 -4.74
N LEU A 42 -27.63 -11.61 -5.85
CA LEU A 42 -29.01 -11.76 -6.25
C LEU A 42 -29.23 -13.16 -6.83
N THR A 43 -30.45 -13.68 -6.70
CA THR A 43 -30.87 -14.82 -7.50
C THR A 43 -31.19 -14.36 -8.93
N ALA A 44 -31.23 -15.30 -9.88
CA ALA A 44 -31.57 -15.00 -11.28
C ALA A 44 -32.95 -14.34 -11.42
N GLU A 45 -33.95 -14.84 -10.68
CA GLU A 45 -35.32 -14.30 -10.67
C GLU A 45 -35.36 -12.86 -10.16
N GLU A 46 -34.62 -12.57 -9.10
CA GLU A 46 -34.54 -11.22 -8.54
C GLU A 46 -33.92 -10.22 -9.53
N TRP A 47 -32.85 -10.64 -10.21
CA TRP A 47 -32.20 -9.81 -11.21
C TRP A 47 -33.10 -9.57 -12.43
N LEU A 48 -33.79 -10.61 -12.92
CA LEU A 48 -34.77 -10.49 -14.03
C LEU A 48 -35.96 -9.60 -13.66
N ALA A 49 -36.35 -9.57 -12.37
CA ALA A 49 -37.35 -8.65 -11.85
C ALA A 49 -36.85 -7.20 -11.70
N GLY A 50 -35.61 -6.90 -12.13
CA GLY A 50 -35.02 -5.57 -12.09
C GLY A 50 -34.52 -5.12 -10.72
N LYS A 51 -34.34 -6.06 -9.76
CA LYS A 51 -33.75 -5.71 -8.46
C LYS A 51 -32.27 -5.38 -8.62
N ASP A 52 -31.82 -4.38 -7.87
CA ASP A 52 -30.42 -4.02 -7.74
C ASP A 52 -30.03 -4.04 -6.24
N LYS A 53 -28.97 -4.77 -5.92
CA LYS A 53 -28.44 -4.89 -4.55
C LYS A 53 -26.91 -4.73 -4.61
N PRO A 54 -26.31 -3.99 -3.67
CA PRO A 54 -24.86 -3.91 -3.59
C PRO A 54 -24.26 -5.26 -3.21
N HIS A 55 -23.09 -5.55 -3.76
CA HIS A 55 -22.34 -6.76 -3.38
C HIS A 55 -21.95 -6.68 -1.91
N ARG A 56 -21.96 -7.83 -1.24
CA ARG A 56 -21.35 -7.94 0.08
C ARG A 56 -19.86 -7.63 -0.03
N LEU A 57 -19.37 -6.77 0.87
CA LEU A 57 -17.96 -6.45 0.98
C LEU A 57 -17.37 -7.18 2.20
N MET A 58 -16.07 -7.48 2.13
CA MET A 58 -15.31 -8.04 3.24
C MET A 58 -13.91 -7.43 3.32
N SER A 59 -13.40 -7.31 4.54
CA SER A 59 -12.03 -6.86 4.77
C SER A 59 -11.04 -7.96 4.42
N MET A 60 -9.95 -7.60 3.76
CA MET A 60 -8.82 -8.50 3.50
C MET A 60 -7.76 -8.45 4.61
N LYS A 61 -8.03 -7.74 5.72
CA LYS A 61 -7.10 -7.61 6.84
C LYS A 61 -6.95 -8.93 7.60
N PRO A 62 -5.73 -9.45 7.77
CA PRO A 62 -5.48 -10.56 8.68
C PRO A 62 -5.86 -10.23 10.13
N SER A 63 -6.22 -11.25 10.91
CA SER A 63 -6.64 -11.09 12.30
C SER A 63 -5.49 -10.64 13.22
N ASP A 64 -4.27 -11.05 12.90
CA ASP A 64 -3.03 -10.77 13.63
C ASP A 64 -2.34 -9.46 13.22
N MET A 65 -2.89 -8.72 12.24
CA MET A 65 -2.27 -7.53 11.67
C MET A 65 -3.02 -6.23 12.02
N THR A 66 -2.26 -5.19 12.33
CA THR A 66 -2.78 -3.82 12.58
C THR A 66 -2.85 -3.03 11.27
N ALA A 67 -3.95 -2.32 11.03
CA ALA A 67 -4.09 -1.47 9.84
C ALA A 67 -3.15 -0.25 9.89
N LEU A 68 -2.64 0.17 8.73
CA LEU A 68 -1.73 1.30 8.61
C LEU A 68 -2.38 2.62 9.08
N SER A 69 -3.67 2.81 8.83
CA SER A 69 -4.44 3.95 9.36
C SER A 69 -4.41 4.05 10.90
N ASN A 70 -4.27 2.91 11.60
CA ASN A 70 -4.18 2.85 13.06
C ASN A 70 -2.74 2.81 13.56
N ALA A 71 -1.75 2.89 12.67
CA ALA A 71 -0.35 2.88 13.08
C ALA A 71 -0.02 4.16 13.88
N PRO A 72 0.85 4.06 14.91
CA PRO A 72 1.33 5.24 15.61
C PRO A 72 1.95 6.24 14.63
N VAL A 73 1.59 7.52 14.78
CA VAL A 73 2.20 8.60 14.02
C VAL A 73 3.68 8.66 14.43
N GLU A 74 4.57 8.23 13.53
CA GLU A 74 6.00 8.35 13.76
C GLU A 74 6.38 9.83 13.76
N ALA A 75 7.06 10.26 14.82
CA ALA A 75 7.68 11.58 14.85
C ALA A 75 8.63 11.71 13.66
N PRO A 76 8.66 12.88 12.98
CA PRO A 76 9.50 13.07 11.79
C PRO A 76 10.97 12.77 12.13
N LYS A 77 11.53 11.72 11.52
CA LYS A 77 12.97 11.46 11.57
C LYS A 77 13.66 12.61 10.84
N MET A 78 14.33 13.48 11.58
CA MET A 78 15.19 14.51 11.00
C MET A 78 16.20 13.83 10.08
N LYS A 79 16.07 14.07 8.77
CA LYS A 79 17.10 13.67 7.81
C LYS A 79 18.39 14.33 8.28
N ASN A 80 19.45 13.55 8.49
CA ASN A 80 20.78 14.07 8.84
C ASN A 80 21.18 15.13 7.81
N LEU A 81 20.92 16.39 8.13
CA LEU A 81 21.45 17.51 7.40
C LEU A 81 22.96 17.35 7.55
N LYS A 82 23.68 17.06 6.45
CA LYS A 82 25.14 17.02 6.50
C LYS A 82 25.59 18.34 7.08
N VAL A 83 25.96 18.29 8.34
CA VAL A 83 26.42 19.37 9.18
C VAL A 83 27.73 19.85 8.53
N LEU A 84 27.62 20.71 7.50
CA LEU A 84 28.72 21.55 7.01
C LEU A 84 28.95 22.67 8.03
N THR A 85 28.96 22.35 9.33
CA THR A 85 29.07 23.38 10.35
C THR A 85 30.52 23.81 10.49
N LEU A 86 30.70 25.12 10.32
CA LEU A 86 31.68 25.96 11.00
C LEU A 86 33.16 25.82 10.59
N THR A 87 33.64 24.64 10.18
CA THR A 87 35.05 24.47 9.79
C THR A 87 35.39 25.24 8.51
N ARG A 88 34.47 25.30 7.53
CA ARG A 88 34.69 26.02 6.26
C ARG A 88 34.62 27.55 6.42
N ILE A 89 33.74 28.04 7.30
CA ILE A 89 33.63 29.48 7.61
C ILE A 89 34.88 29.96 8.37
N LYS A 90 35.40 29.17 9.32
CA LYS A 90 36.69 29.46 9.99
C LYS A 90 37.86 29.48 9.00
N LEU A 91 37.89 28.56 8.03
CA LEU A 91 38.96 28.51 7.02
C LEU A 91 38.95 29.72 6.08
N MET A 92 37.75 30.21 5.71
CA MET A 92 37.62 31.39 4.84
C MET A 92 37.94 32.71 5.58
N ASN A 93 37.65 32.81 6.89
CA ASN A 93 38.02 33.98 7.69
C ASN A 93 39.50 34.03 8.06
N LYS A 94 40.22 32.88 8.06
CA LYS A 94 41.67 32.84 8.28
C LYS A 94 42.49 33.24 7.05
N ARG A 95 41.90 33.22 5.85
CA ARG A 95 42.54 33.67 4.59
C ARG A 95 42.40 35.18 4.30
N LYS A 96 41.69 35.93 5.16
CA LYS A 96 41.50 37.39 5.04
C LYS A 96 42.30 38.22 6.08
N LYS A 97 43.27 37.60 6.75
CA LYS A 97 44.27 38.29 7.58
C LYS A 97 45.66 38.00 7.03
#